data_AF-A0A6N2LRT8-F1
#
_entry.id   AF-A0A6N2LRT8-F1
#
_cell.length_a   1.000
_cell.length_b   1.000
_cell.length_c   1.000
_cell.angle_alpha   90.00
_cell.angle_beta   90.00
_cell.angle_gamma   90.00
#
_symmetry.space_group_name_H-M   'P 1'
#
loop_
_entity.id
_entity.type
_entity.pdbx_description
1 polymer ?
#
loop_
_entity_poly.entity_id
_entity_poly.type
_entity_poly.pdbx_seq_one_letter_code
_entity_poly.pdbx_strand_id
1 'polypeptide(L)'
;MMIDDDVETGNLGTYQERPRTFPNMRSKPYNPLIFRVLKQINVRVLLMLLLLGFGAIFYIGASTSPIIVFVFIVCIISFLFSVYLTKWVLSKDEGPPEMIQISDAIRDGAEGFFRTQYGTISKMAMLLALVILCIYLFRSTTPQQESSGLGRLASAYITVAAFLLGALCSGVAGYVGMWVSVRANVRVSSAARRSAREALQIAVRAGGLSAIVVVGMVVIGIAILYATFYVWLGVDSPGSMEVTDLPLLLVGYGFGASFVALFAQLGGGIFTKAADVGADLVGKVEQGIPEDDPRNPAVIADLVGDNVGDCAARGADLFESIAAEIISAMILGGTMAQRCKIEEQAPSAWVHFALCGLVGIITAYIFVWITKYYTDYKHGPVRALALASTTGHGTNIIAGVSLGLESTALPVLVISVSIVSSFWLGHTAGLVDEAGNPTGGLFGTAVATMGMLSTAAYVLTMDMFGPIADNAGGIVEMSQQPESVREITDVLDAVGNTTKATTKGFAYWVCSTGIFPSV
;
A
#
# COMPACT_ATOMS: atom_id res chain seq x y z
N MET A 1 36.96 23.29 6.95
CA MET A 1 38.12 23.39 7.86
C MET A 1 38.05 24.63 8.77
N MET A 2 36.87 25.26 8.93
CA MET A 2 36.60 26.33 9.93
C MET A 2 35.45 25.94 10.88
N ILE A 3 35.00 24.67 10.85
CA ILE A 3 33.86 24.20 11.67
C ILE A 3 34.34 23.53 12.96
N ASP A 4 35.62 23.13 13.05
CA ASP A 4 36.13 22.38 14.20
C ASP A 4 36.48 23.27 15.42
N ASP A 5 36.98 24.50 15.23
CA ASP A 5 37.39 25.37 16.35
C ASP A 5 36.20 25.98 17.14
N ASP A 6 35.06 26.23 16.50
CA ASP A 6 33.87 26.80 17.16
C ASP A 6 33.08 25.76 17.95
N VAL A 7 33.21 24.48 17.61
CA VAL A 7 32.59 23.36 18.32
C VAL A 7 33.37 23.00 19.58
N GLU A 8 34.70 23.14 19.56
CA GLU A 8 35.56 22.89 20.73
C GLU A 8 35.52 24.00 21.79
N THR A 9 35.19 25.24 21.42
CA THR A 9 35.25 26.40 22.33
C THR A 9 33.91 26.76 23.00
N GLY A 10 32.81 26.06 22.69
CA GLY A 10 31.51 26.25 23.34
C GLY A 10 30.87 27.63 23.11
N ASN A 11 31.41 28.43 22.19
CA ASN A 11 31.02 29.81 21.95
C ASN A 11 30.06 29.95 20.76
N LEU A 12 29.20 28.95 20.56
CA LEU A 12 28.11 29.03 19.61
C LEU A 12 27.06 29.97 20.22
N GLY A 13 26.83 31.14 19.60
CA GLY A 13 25.76 32.06 19.99
C GLY A 13 24.38 31.38 20.06
N THR A 14 23.34 32.12 20.44
CA THR A 14 21.98 31.57 20.53
C THR A 14 21.62 30.85 19.23
N TYR A 15 20.97 29.69 19.32
CA TYR A 15 20.67 28.81 18.16
C TYR A 15 19.94 29.57 17.02
N GLN A 16 19.28 30.68 17.35
CA GLN A 16 18.60 31.60 16.44
C GLN A 16 19.53 32.34 15.46
N GLU A 17 20.81 32.51 15.78
CA GLU A 17 21.77 33.32 15.00
C GLU A 17 22.67 32.49 14.04
N ARG A 18 22.53 31.16 14.01
CA ARG A 18 23.42 30.30 13.21
C ARG A 18 23.19 30.47 11.69
N PRO A 19 24.26 30.51 10.88
CA PRO A 19 24.15 30.62 9.43
C PRO A 19 23.47 29.39 8.82
N ARG A 20 22.40 29.67 8.08
CA ARG A 20 21.53 28.71 7.40
C ARG A 20 22.28 28.16 6.19
N THR A 21 22.80 26.95 6.28
CA THR A 21 23.52 26.33 5.17
C THR A 21 22.76 25.11 4.69
N PHE A 22 22.13 25.21 3.52
CA PHE A 22 21.99 24.06 2.65
C PHE A 22 23.36 23.91 1.98
N PRO A 23 24.18 22.91 2.34
CA PRO A 23 25.34 22.60 1.52
C PRO A 23 24.82 22.36 0.10
N ASN A 24 25.48 22.94 -0.91
CA ASN A 24 25.22 22.68 -2.32
C ASN A 24 25.42 21.18 -2.60
N MET A 25 24.44 20.35 -2.29
CA MET A 25 24.44 18.92 -2.57
C MET A 25 24.06 18.74 -4.03
N ARG A 26 25.03 18.95 -4.92
CA ARG A 26 24.92 18.42 -6.29
C ARG A 26 25.12 16.91 -6.21
N SER A 27 24.05 16.17 -5.98
CA SER A 27 24.08 14.74 -6.27
C SER A 27 24.01 14.53 -7.79
N LYS A 28 24.70 13.50 -8.28
CA LYS A 28 24.49 13.03 -9.66
C LYS A 28 23.18 12.25 -9.67
N PRO A 29 22.26 12.48 -10.61
CA PRO A 29 21.02 11.71 -10.70
C PRO A 29 21.36 10.22 -10.82
N TYR A 30 20.98 9.43 -9.82
CA TYR A 30 21.21 8.00 -9.82
C TYR A 30 20.14 7.30 -10.67
N ASN A 31 20.51 6.91 -11.89
CA ASN A 31 19.66 6.00 -12.67
C ASN A 31 19.85 4.55 -12.14
N PRO A 32 18.79 3.86 -11.67
CA PRO A 32 18.84 2.44 -11.34
C PRO A 32 19.41 1.63 -12.51
N LEU A 33 20.06 0.50 -12.23
CA LEU A 33 20.70 -0.34 -13.27
C LEU A 33 19.70 -0.73 -14.38
N ILE A 34 18.46 -1.06 -14.00
CA ILE A 34 17.35 -1.34 -14.92
C ILE A 34 17.04 -0.15 -15.84
N PHE A 35 16.94 1.07 -15.31
CA PHE A 35 16.71 2.26 -16.12
C PHE A 35 17.91 2.63 -17.01
N ARG A 36 19.14 2.32 -16.56
CA ARG A 36 20.35 2.47 -17.38
C ARG A 36 20.35 1.49 -18.55
N VAL A 37 20.02 0.23 -18.30
CA VAL A 37 19.90 -0.82 -19.33
C VAL A 37 18.74 -0.50 -20.29
N LEU A 38 17.58 -0.12 -19.78
CA LEU A 38 16.42 0.29 -20.59
C LEU A 38 16.70 1.52 -21.45
N LYS A 39 17.46 2.51 -20.95
CA LYS A 39 17.90 3.66 -21.75
C LYS A 39 18.95 3.32 -22.81
N GLN A 40 19.71 2.24 -22.64
CA GLN A 40 20.67 1.75 -23.64
C GLN A 40 19.99 0.96 -24.76
N ILE A 41 18.80 0.39 -24.50
CA ILE A 41 18.00 -0.27 -25.53
C ILE A 41 17.35 0.82 -26.41
N ASN A 42 17.45 0.65 -27.73
CA ASN A 42 16.79 1.54 -28.69
C ASN A 42 15.28 1.58 -28.38
N VAL A 43 14.70 2.78 -28.26
CA VAL A 43 13.29 2.99 -27.91
C VAL A 43 12.34 2.17 -28.81
N ARG A 44 12.67 1.99 -30.10
CA ARG A 44 11.88 1.15 -31.03
C ARG A 44 11.95 -0.33 -30.70
N VAL A 45 13.12 -0.82 -30.29
CA VAL A 45 13.34 -2.21 -29.87
C VAL A 45 12.66 -2.48 -28.54
N LEU A 46 12.77 -1.54 -27.58
CA LEU A 46 12.06 -1.63 -26.31
C LEU A 46 10.55 -1.67 -26.50
N LEU A 47 10.02 -0.83 -27.38
CA LEU A 47 8.58 -0.78 -27.69
C LEU A 47 8.10 -2.06 -28.39
N MET A 48 8.91 -2.64 -29.29
CA MET A 48 8.61 -3.95 -29.88
C MET A 48 8.64 -5.08 -28.84
N LEU A 49 9.63 -5.11 -27.94
CA LEU A 49 9.71 -6.13 -26.88
C LEU A 49 8.53 -6.03 -25.92
N LEU A 50 8.11 -4.81 -25.56
CA LEU A 50 6.91 -4.58 -24.76
C LEU A 50 5.66 -5.06 -25.50
N LEU A 51 5.50 -4.71 -26.78
CA LEU A 51 4.36 -5.17 -27.59
C LEU A 51 4.31 -6.69 -27.73
N LEU A 52 5.45 -7.35 -27.92
CA LEU A 52 5.55 -8.81 -27.96
C LEU A 52 5.21 -9.43 -26.60
N GLY A 53 5.72 -8.87 -25.50
CA GLY A 53 5.41 -9.31 -24.14
C GLY A 53 3.92 -9.16 -23.81
N PHE A 54 3.33 -8.00 -24.12
CA PHE A 54 1.89 -7.76 -23.96
C PHE A 54 1.06 -8.68 -24.86
N GLY A 55 1.48 -8.90 -26.11
CA GLY A 55 0.83 -9.82 -27.03
C GLY A 55 0.84 -11.27 -26.52
N ALA A 56 1.96 -11.73 -25.96
CA ALA A 56 2.08 -13.05 -25.36
C ALA A 56 1.18 -13.19 -24.11
N ILE A 57 1.19 -12.20 -23.21
CA ILE A 57 0.33 -12.21 -22.01
C ILE A 57 -1.16 -12.23 -22.41
N PHE A 58 -1.54 -11.43 -23.39
CA PHE A 58 -2.93 -11.37 -23.86
C PHE A 58 -3.34 -12.67 -24.56
N TYR A 59 -2.44 -13.28 -25.33
CA TYR A 59 -2.67 -14.59 -25.93
C TYR A 59 -2.88 -15.68 -24.87
N ILE A 60 -2.04 -15.69 -23.83
CA ILE A 60 -2.18 -16.60 -22.69
C ILE A 60 -3.52 -16.37 -21.99
N GLY A 61 -3.89 -15.11 -21.69
CA GLY A 61 -5.17 -14.78 -21.08
C GLY A 61 -6.38 -15.18 -21.92
N ALA A 62 -6.33 -14.97 -23.24
CA ALA A 62 -7.36 -15.40 -24.17
C ALA A 62 -7.49 -16.93 -24.26
N SER A 63 -6.37 -17.65 -24.05
CA SER A 63 -6.35 -19.10 -23.98
C SER A 63 -6.90 -19.65 -22.65
N THR A 64 -7.02 -18.81 -21.61
CA THR A 64 -7.59 -19.17 -20.31
C THR A 64 -9.10 -18.94 -20.26
N SER A 65 -9.55 -17.69 -20.38
CA SER A 65 -10.97 -17.33 -20.24
C SER A 65 -11.25 -15.91 -20.71
N PRO A 66 -12.45 -15.62 -21.28
CA PRO A 66 -12.87 -14.25 -21.59
C PRO A 66 -12.83 -13.29 -20.38
N ILE A 67 -12.99 -13.81 -19.15
CA ILE A 67 -12.96 -13.00 -17.93
C ILE A 67 -11.56 -12.47 -17.67
N ILE A 68 -10.51 -13.27 -17.87
CA ILE A 68 -9.12 -12.85 -17.70
C ILE A 68 -8.75 -11.76 -18.73
N VAL A 69 -9.23 -11.91 -19.97
CA VAL A 69 -9.06 -10.88 -21.00
C VAL A 69 -9.70 -9.56 -20.58
N PHE A 70 -10.91 -9.61 -20.04
CA PHE A 70 -11.58 -8.43 -19.50
C PHE A 70 -10.77 -7.78 -18.37
N VAL A 71 -10.24 -8.57 -17.43
CA VAL A 71 -9.37 -8.07 -16.34
C VAL A 71 -8.14 -7.38 -16.91
N PHE A 72 -7.45 -7.98 -17.89
CA PHE A 72 -6.29 -7.35 -18.52
C PHE A 72 -6.62 -6.02 -19.20
N ILE A 73 -7.76 -5.92 -19.89
CA ILE A 73 -8.21 -4.66 -20.51
C ILE A 73 -8.41 -3.59 -19.44
N VAL A 74 -9.08 -3.92 -18.33
CA VAL A 74 -9.29 -2.98 -17.21
C VAL A 74 -7.97 -2.54 -16.59
N CYS A 75 -7.03 -3.47 -16.35
CA CYS A 75 -5.69 -3.13 -15.86
C CYS A 75 -4.94 -2.20 -16.82
N ILE A 76 -4.99 -2.46 -18.12
CA ILE A 76 -4.35 -1.61 -19.14
C ILE A 76 -4.95 -0.19 -19.12
N ILE A 77 -6.29 -0.07 -19.09
CA ILE A 77 -6.97 1.24 -19.01
C ILE A 77 -6.54 1.98 -17.73
N SER A 78 -6.50 1.28 -16.60
CA SER A 78 -6.04 1.83 -15.32
C SER A 78 -4.60 2.33 -15.38
N PHE A 79 -3.66 1.57 -15.97
CA PHE A 79 -2.27 2.01 -16.13
C PHE A 79 -2.14 3.18 -17.11
N LEU A 80 -2.92 3.21 -18.20
CA LEU A 80 -2.96 4.36 -19.11
C LEU A 80 -3.47 5.63 -18.42
N PHE A 81 -4.51 5.49 -17.59
CA PHE A 81 -5.03 6.59 -16.78
C PHE A 81 -4.00 7.06 -15.74
N SER A 82 -3.27 6.13 -15.13
CA SER A 82 -2.13 6.43 -14.25
C SER A 82 -1.02 7.21 -15.00
N VAL A 83 -0.64 6.80 -16.21
CA VAL A 83 0.33 7.58 -17.03
C VAL A 83 -0.19 8.99 -17.34
N TYR A 84 -1.49 9.13 -17.62
CA TYR A 84 -2.12 10.44 -17.81
C TYR A 84 -2.03 11.31 -16.54
N LEU A 85 -2.38 10.77 -15.36
CA LEU A 85 -2.27 11.47 -14.08
C LEU A 85 -0.83 11.88 -13.79
N THR A 86 0.14 10.99 -14.06
CA THR A 86 1.57 11.29 -13.90
C THR A 86 1.98 12.50 -14.73
N LYS A 87 1.64 12.51 -16.04
CA LYS A 87 1.94 13.63 -16.93
C LYS A 87 1.28 14.92 -16.45
N TRP A 88 0.04 14.82 -15.96
CA TRP A 88 -0.69 15.98 -15.45
C TRP A 88 -0.04 16.55 -14.18
N VAL A 89 0.33 15.70 -13.21
CA VAL A 89 1.01 16.14 -11.97
C VAL A 89 2.36 16.76 -12.33
N LEU A 90 3.18 16.09 -13.15
CA LEU A 90 4.51 16.58 -13.50
C LEU A 90 4.50 17.88 -14.30
N SER A 91 3.41 18.18 -15.03
CA SER A 91 3.24 19.45 -15.74
C SER A 91 3.02 20.66 -14.82
N LYS A 92 2.78 20.44 -13.53
CA LYS A 92 2.58 21.51 -12.55
C LYS A 92 3.91 22.14 -12.15
N ASP A 93 3.82 23.44 -11.88
CA ASP A 93 4.91 24.29 -11.44
C ASP A 93 5.51 23.80 -10.12
N GLU A 94 6.85 23.78 -10.03
CA GLU A 94 7.60 23.40 -8.84
C GLU A 94 7.89 24.61 -7.94
N GLY A 95 7.55 25.83 -8.38
CA GLY A 95 7.66 27.04 -7.58
C GLY A 95 9.07 27.62 -7.55
N PRO A 96 9.38 28.44 -6.52
CA PRO A 96 10.65 29.17 -6.42
C PRO A 96 11.88 28.25 -6.26
N PRO A 97 13.10 28.72 -6.63
CA PRO A 97 14.33 27.93 -6.52
C PRO A 97 14.61 27.38 -5.11
N GLU A 98 14.17 28.08 -4.07
CA GLU A 98 14.35 27.68 -2.68
C GLU A 98 13.56 26.39 -2.37
N MET A 99 12.30 26.28 -2.84
CA MET A 99 11.49 25.07 -2.70
C MET A 99 12.10 23.89 -3.45
N ILE A 100 12.64 24.15 -4.64
CA ILE A 100 13.27 23.12 -5.48
C ILE A 100 14.51 22.55 -4.79
N GLN A 101 15.36 23.39 -4.21
CA GLN A 101 16.57 22.94 -3.48
C GLN A 101 16.23 22.02 -2.31
N ILE A 102 15.19 22.36 -1.54
CA ILE A 102 14.70 21.54 -0.44
C ILE A 102 14.11 20.22 -0.96
N SER A 103 13.28 20.29 -2.00
CA SER A 103 12.66 19.10 -2.61
C SER A 103 13.71 18.14 -3.19
N ASP A 104 14.78 18.65 -3.77
CA ASP A 104 15.88 17.84 -4.29
C ASP A 104 16.63 17.13 -3.16
N ALA A 105 16.85 17.78 -2.01
CA ALA A 105 17.45 17.14 -0.83
C ALA A 105 16.58 16.01 -0.28
N ILE A 106 15.26 16.23 -0.16
CA ILE A 106 14.29 15.20 0.25
C ILE A 106 14.29 14.05 -0.76
N ARG A 107 14.31 14.35 -2.06
CA ARG A 107 14.34 13.35 -3.12
C ARG A 107 15.58 12.48 -3.06
N ASP A 108 16.75 13.08 -2.90
CA ASP A 108 18.01 12.34 -2.80
C ASP A 108 18.05 11.44 -1.58
N GLY A 109 17.57 11.93 -0.43
CA GLY A 109 17.44 11.16 0.80
C GLY A 109 16.49 9.97 0.64
N ALA A 110 15.31 10.19 0.07
CA ALA A 110 14.30 9.16 -0.14
C ALA A 110 14.77 8.08 -1.14
N GLU A 111 15.33 8.48 -2.29
CA GLU A 111 15.86 7.54 -3.29
C GLU A 111 17.07 6.76 -2.74
N GLY A 112 17.93 7.41 -1.94
CA GLY A 112 19.08 6.78 -1.27
C GLY A 112 18.68 5.75 -0.21
N PHE A 113 17.73 6.10 0.66
CA PHE A 113 17.19 5.20 1.66
C PHE A 113 16.48 4.02 1.01
N PHE A 114 15.57 4.28 0.05
CA PHE A 114 14.83 3.24 -0.66
C PHE A 114 15.79 2.24 -1.31
N ARG A 115 16.85 2.71 -1.98
CA ARG A 115 17.85 1.83 -2.59
C ARG A 115 18.54 0.91 -1.57
N THR A 116 18.86 1.43 -0.40
CA THR A 116 19.54 0.68 0.66
C THR A 116 18.61 -0.35 1.28
N GLN A 117 17.40 0.06 1.63
CA GLN A 117 16.38 -0.80 2.20
C GLN A 117 15.96 -1.90 1.23
N TYR A 118 15.46 -1.54 0.04
CA TYR A 118 15.01 -2.51 -0.95
C TYR A 118 16.14 -3.37 -1.52
N GLY A 119 17.38 -2.85 -1.57
CA GLY A 119 18.55 -3.66 -1.90
C GLY A 119 18.82 -4.76 -0.86
N THR A 120 18.53 -4.49 0.41
CA THR A 120 18.64 -5.48 1.50
C THR A 120 17.47 -6.45 1.47
N ILE A 121 16.24 -5.95 1.33
CA ILE A 121 15.03 -6.77 1.19
C ILE A 121 15.18 -7.75 0.02
N SER A 122 15.68 -7.30 -1.13
CA SER A 122 15.87 -8.15 -2.31
C SER A 122 16.85 -9.30 -2.03
N LYS A 123 17.94 -9.05 -1.31
CA LYS A 123 18.90 -10.11 -0.92
C LYS A 123 18.26 -11.12 0.03
N MET A 124 17.49 -10.64 1.01
CA MET A 124 16.79 -11.51 1.96
C MET A 124 15.68 -12.31 1.27
N ALA A 125 14.96 -11.71 0.31
CA ALA A 125 13.96 -12.39 -0.50
C ALA A 125 14.59 -13.51 -1.33
N MET A 126 15.75 -13.28 -1.95
CA MET A 126 16.47 -14.33 -2.68
C MET A 126 16.96 -15.47 -1.78
N LEU A 127 17.43 -15.14 -0.57
CA LEU A 127 17.79 -16.15 0.43
C LEU A 127 16.57 -16.98 0.84
N LEU A 128 15.44 -16.32 1.13
CA LEU A 128 14.21 -17.00 1.49
C LEU A 128 13.66 -17.84 0.32
N ALA A 129 13.74 -17.35 -0.92
CA ALA A 129 13.36 -18.10 -2.11
C ALA A 129 14.17 -19.39 -2.26
N LEU A 130 15.48 -19.37 -1.95
CA LEU A 130 16.31 -20.58 -1.91
C LEU A 130 15.86 -21.53 -0.79
N VAL A 131 15.53 -21.00 0.39
CA VAL A 131 15.01 -21.80 1.51
C VAL A 131 13.67 -22.47 1.14
N ILE A 132 12.74 -21.72 0.54
CA ILE A 132 11.46 -22.25 0.05
C ILE A 132 11.73 -23.34 -1.00
N LEU A 133 12.63 -23.10 -1.94
CA LEU A 133 13.02 -24.09 -2.95
C LEU A 133 13.50 -25.38 -2.29
N CYS A 134 14.46 -25.29 -1.37
CA CYS A 134 14.99 -26.44 -0.64
C CYS A 134 13.89 -27.19 0.11
N ILE A 135 13.03 -26.48 0.85
CA ILE A 135 11.91 -27.10 1.59
C ILE A 135 11.02 -27.90 0.63
N TYR A 136 10.60 -27.31 -0.49
CA TYR A 136 9.71 -28.00 -1.44
C TYR A 136 10.40 -29.15 -2.19
N LEU A 137 11.73 -29.11 -2.37
CA LEU A 137 12.49 -30.22 -2.94
C LEU A 137 12.61 -31.41 -1.98
N PHE A 138 12.75 -31.16 -0.68
CA PHE A 138 12.91 -32.21 0.34
C PHE A 138 11.60 -32.66 0.99
N ARG A 139 10.51 -31.90 0.82
CA ARG A 139 9.17 -32.27 1.32
C ARG A 139 8.57 -33.42 0.51
N SER A 140 7.82 -34.28 1.17
CA SER A 140 6.89 -35.18 0.48
C SER A 140 5.77 -34.40 -0.20
N THR A 141 5.33 -34.90 -1.35
CA THR A 141 4.12 -34.42 -2.04
C THR A 141 2.90 -34.61 -1.14
N THR A 142 2.02 -33.63 -1.10
CA THR A 142 0.73 -33.79 -0.41
C THR A 142 -0.22 -34.63 -1.28
N PRO A 143 -1.19 -35.34 -0.69
CA PRO A 143 -2.17 -36.12 -1.45
C PRO A 143 -2.88 -35.32 -2.55
N GLN A 144 -3.17 -34.04 -2.29
CA GLN A 144 -3.78 -33.10 -3.24
C GLN A 144 -2.85 -32.74 -4.40
N GLN A 145 -1.54 -32.68 -4.17
CA GLN A 145 -0.55 -32.43 -5.22
C GLN A 145 -0.37 -33.66 -6.11
N GLU A 146 -0.41 -34.86 -5.51
CA GLU A 146 -0.36 -36.12 -6.25
C GLU A 146 -1.61 -36.33 -7.10
N SER A 147 -2.80 -36.03 -6.57
CA SER A 147 -4.05 -36.08 -7.35
C SER A 147 -4.07 -35.08 -8.49
N SER A 148 -3.42 -33.92 -8.31
CA SER A 148 -3.30 -32.88 -9.34
C SER A 148 -2.20 -33.13 -10.39
N GLY A 149 -1.47 -34.25 -10.30
CA GLY A 149 -0.36 -34.57 -11.21
C GLY A 149 0.88 -33.67 -11.03
N LEU A 150 0.97 -32.92 -9.93
CA LEU A 150 2.05 -31.96 -9.70
C LEU A 150 3.26 -32.64 -9.05
N GLY A 151 4.32 -32.83 -9.82
CA GLY A 151 5.58 -33.35 -9.30
C GLY A 151 6.25 -32.39 -8.29
N ARG A 152 7.10 -32.95 -7.42
CA ARG A 152 7.89 -32.18 -6.41
C ARG A 152 8.68 -31.01 -7.02
N LEU A 153 9.31 -31.23 -8.17
CA LEU A 153 10.07 -30.19 -8.86
C LEU A 153 9.18 -29.05 -9.35
N ALA A 154 8.04 -29.40 -9.95
CA ALA A 154 7.10 -28.40 -10.47
C ALA A 154 6.54 -27.52 -9.35
N SER A 155 6.10 -28.13 -8.23
CA SER A 155 5.60 -27.38 -7.09
C SER A 155 6.65 -26.44 -6.49
N ALA A 156 7.90 -26.90 -6.37
CA ALA A 156 9.01 -26.07 -5.90
C ALA A 156 9.23 -24.84 -6.78
N TYR A 157 9.32 -25.01 -8.11
CA TYR A 157 9.50 -23.89 -9.03
C TYR A 157 8.31 -22.95 -9.06
N ILE A 158 7.08 -23.48 -9.04
CA ILE A 158 5.84 -22.69 -9.02
C ILE A 158 5.80 -21.77 -7.79
N THR A 159 6.00 -22.34 -6.60
CA THR A 159 5.92 -21.57 -5.36
C THR A 159 7.00 -20.49 -5.29
N VAL A 160 8.23 -20.81 -5.72
CA VAL A 160 9.34 -19.85 -5.77
C VAL A 160 9.09 -18.75 -6.79
N ALA A 161 8.60 -19.09 -7.98
CA ALA A 161 8.26 -18.11 -9.02
C ALA A 161 7.14 -17.17 -8.56
N ALA A 162 6.09 -17.72 -7.95
CA ALA A 162 4.99 -16.94 -7.38
C ALA A 162 5.50 -15.99 -6.28
N PHE A 163 6.34 -16.47 -5.36
CA PHE A 163 6.97 -15.67 -4.32
C PHE A 163 7.82 -14.52 -4.87
N LEU A 164 8.70 -14.81 -5.83
CA LEU A 164 9.56 -13.79 -6.42
C LEU A 164 8.75 -12.74 -7.21
N LEU A 165 7.70 -13.17 -7.91
CA LEU A 165 6.80 -12.25 -8.62
C LEU A 165 6.04 -11.35 -7.65
N GLY A 166 5.49 -11.89 -6.56
CA GLY A 166 4.81 -11.11 -5.53
C GLY A 166 5.73 -10.09 -4.87
N ALA A 167 6.94 -10.51 -4.50
CA ALA A 167 7.97 -9.62 -3.95
C ALA A 167 8.37 -8.51 -4.93
N LEU A 168 8.55 -8.84 -6.22
CA LEU A 168 8.87 -7.88 -7.26
C LEU A 168 7.76 -6.86 -7.46
N CYS A 169 6.51 -7.31 -7.60
CA CYS A 169 5.36 -6.43 -7.82
C CYS A 169 5.13 -5.50 -6.63
N SER A 170 5.22 -6.02 -5.39
CA SER A 170 5.12 -5.21 -4.16
C SER A 170 6.19 -4.12 -4.11
N GLY A 171 7.45 -4.47 -4.40
CA GLY A 171 8.53 -3.48 -4.40
C GLY A 171 8.46 -2.44 -5.52
N VAL A 172 7.95 -2.81 -6.70
CA VAL A 172 7.66 -1.84 -7.77
C VAL A 172 6.54 -0.90 -7.35
N ALA A 173 5.47 -1.42 -6.73
CA ALA A 173 4.36 -0.60 -6.25
C ALA A 173 4.82 0.42 -5.20
N GLY A 174 5.61 -0.01 -4.21
CA GLY A 174 6.20 0.88 -3.21
C GLY A 174 7.14 1.93 -3.82
N TYR A 175 7.97 1.55 -4.79
CA TYR A 175 8.85 2.49 -5.50
C TYR A 175 8.07 3.56 -6.25
N VAL A 176 7.05 3.17 -7.04
CA VAL A 176 6.25 4.11 -7.83
C VAL A 176 5.50 5.09 -6.92
N GLY A 177 4.96 4.59 -5.79
CA GLY A 177 4.31 5.42 -4.78
C GLY A 177 5.23 6.51 -4.25
N MET A 178 6.42 6.14 -3.76
CA MET A 178 7.43 7.11 -3.31
C MET A 178 7.86 8.06 -4.43
N TRP A 179 8.10 7.54 -5.64
CA TRP A 179 8.63 8.31 -6.76
C TRP A 179 7.70 9.45 -7.17
N VAL A 180 6.39 9.21 -7.17
CA VAL A 180 5.41 10.28 -7.43
C VAL A 180 5.27 11.21 -6.24
N SER A 181 5.19 10.71 -5.01
CA SER A 181 4.99 11.54 -3.81
C SER A 181 6.06 12.61 -3.72
N VAL A 182 7.33 12.22 -3.73
CA VAL A 182 8.49 13.14 -3.69
C VAL A 182 8.43 14.24 -4.75
N ARG A 183 7.89 13.95 -5.95
CA ARG A 183 7.74 14.91 -7.05
C ARG A 183 6.46 15.75 -6.93
N ALA A 184 5.43 15.22 -6.28
CA ALA A 184 4.18 15.91 -6.01
C ALA A 184 4.32 16.92 -4.86
N ASN A 185 5.09 16.61 -3.81
CA ASN A 185 5.24 17.43 -2.59
C ASN A 185 5.50 18.91 -2.93
N VAL A 186 6.55 19.18 -3.70
CA VAL A 186 6.93 20.55 -4.10
C VAL A 186 5.87 21.26 -4.96
N ARG A 187 5.12 20.49 -5.76
CA ARG A 187 4.05 21.02 -6.61
C ARG A 187 2.81 21.37 -5.79
N VAL A 188 2.55 20.63 -4.72
CA VAL A 188 1.52 20.94 -3.73
C VAL A 188 1.91 22.20 -2.97
N SER A 189 3.15 22.31 -2.48
CA SER A 189 3.69 23.53 -1.86
C SER A 189 3.56 24.75 -2.78
N SER A 190 3.95 24.61 -4.05
CA SER A 190 3.83 25.69 -5.02
C SER A 190 2.37 26.07 -5.30
N ALA A 191 1.46 25.10 -5.33
CA ALA A 191 0.04 25.36 -5.57
C ALA A 191 -0.65 26.01 -4.36
N ALA A 192 -0.21 25.70 -3.13
CA ALA A 192 -0.71 26.32 -1.91
C ALA A 192 -0.53 27.85 -1.93
N ARG A 193 0.54 28.35 -2.57
CA ARG A 193 0.77 29.79 -2.80
C ARG A 193 -0.32 30.48 -3.65
N ARG A 194 -1.09 29.70 -4.42
CA ARG A 194 -2.14 30.19 -5.34
C ARG A 194 -3.53 29.87 -4.82
N SER A 195 -3.79 28.62 -4.43
CA SER A 195 -5.08 28.22 -3.84
C SER A 195 -5.03 26.86 -3.15
N ALA A 196 -5.77 26.73 -2.04
CA ALA A 196 -6.00 25.47 -1.36
C ALA A 196 -6.64 24.40 -2.26
N ARG A 197 -7.55 24.80 -3.15
CA ARG A 197 -8.22 23.89 -4.10
C ARG A 197 -7.23 23.26 -5.08
N GLU A 198 -6.28 24.04 -5.60
CA GLU A 198 -5.26 23.52 -6.51
C GLU A 198 -4.31 22.57 -5.78
N ALA A 199 -3.85 22.94 -4.58
CA ALA A 199 -2.99 22.09 -3.73
C ALA A 199 -3.66 20.74 -3.43
N LEU A 200 -4.92 20.75 -2.97
CA LEU A 200 -5.72 19.55 -2.72
C LEU A 200 -5.85 18.68 -3.99
N GLN A 201 -6.13 19.31 -5.14
CA GLN A 201 -6.31 18.58 -6.39
C GLN A 201 -5.02 17.88 -6.85
N ILE A 202 -3.87 18.51 -6.67
CA ILE A 202 -2.57 17.89 -7.00
C ILE A 202 -2.28 16.73 -6.05
N ALA A 203 -2.44 16.94 -4.75
CA ALA A 203 -2.17 15.92 -3.73
C ALA A 203 -3.07 14.68 -3.91
N VAL A 204 -4.38 14.86 -4.11
CA VAL A 204 -5.32 13.75 -4.34
C VAL A 204 -5.04 13.03 -5.66
N ARG A 205 -4.67 13.73 -6.73
CA ARG A 205 -4.34 13.09 -8.02
C ARG A 205 -3.03 12.32 -7.97
N ALA A 206 -2.04 12.82 -7.22
CA ALA A 206 -0.79 12.11 -6.96
C ALA A 206 -1.02 10.87 -6.11
N GLY A 207 -1.83 10.96 -5.04
CA GLY A 207 -2.22 9.78 -4.26
C GLY A 207 -3.02 8.76 -5.08
N GLY A 208 -3.95 9.23 -5.92
CA GLY A 208 -4.75 8.38 -6.79
C GLY A 208 -3.93 7.66 -7.84
N LEU A 209 -2.87 8.29 -8.35
CA LEU A 209 -1.89 7.64 -9.20
C LEU A 209 -1.30 6.40 -8.51
N SER A 210 -0.77 6.58 -7.29
CA SER A 210 -0.15 5.53 -6.50
C SER A 210 -1.14 4.40 -6.23
N ALA A 211 -2.38 4.74 -5.83
CA ALA A 211 -3.45 3.78 -5.57
C ALA A 211 -3.76 2.91 -6.79
N ILE A 212 -3.90 3.52 -7.97
CA ILE A 212 -4.17 2.80 -9.22
C ILE A 212 -3.02 1.85 -9.57
N VAL A 213 -1.76 2.29 -9.37
CA VAL A 213 -0.60 1.43 -9.64
C VAL A 213 -0.54 0.28 -8.67
N VAL A 214 -0.73 0.51 -7.36
CA VAL A 214 -0.74 -0.54 -6.33
C VAL A 214 -1.80 -1.60 -6.65
N VAL A 215 -3.07 -1.20 -6.79
CA VAL A 215 -4.18 -2.13 -7.08
C VAL A 215 -3.98 -2.80 -8.45
N GLY A 216 -3.56 -2.04 -9.45
CA GLY A 216 -3.30 -2.54 -10.80
C GLY A 216 -2.21 -3.61 -10.81
N MET A 217 -1.13 -3.41 -10.05
CA MET A 217 -0.03 -4.37 -9.92
C MET A 217 -0.45 -5.64 -9.17
N VAL A 218 -1.31 -5.53 -8.14
CA VAL A 218 -1.88 -6.70 -7.46
C VAL A 218 -2.68 -7.55 -8.45
N VAL A 219 -3.68 -6.94 -9.09
CA VAL A 219 -4.63 -7.64 -9.97
C VAL A 219 -3.93 -8.22 -11.19
N ILE A 220 -3.06 -7.45 -11.85
CA ILE A 220 -2.35 -7.94 -13.04
C ILE A 220 -1.34 -9.04 -12.69
N GLY A 221 -0.66 -8.95 -11.54
CA GLY A 221 0.29 -9.96 -11.10
C GLY A 221 -0.38 -11.30 -10.82
N ILE A 222 -1.49 -11.28 -10.07
CA ILE A 222 -2.31 -12.47 -9.80
C ILE A 222 -2.89 -13.04 -11.10
N ALA A 223 -3.43 -12.19 -11.99
CA ALA A 223 -4.04 -12.63 -13.24
C ALA A 223 -3.02 -13.22 -14.24
N ILE A 224 -1.83 -12.63 -14.36
CA ILE A 224 -0.74 -13.19 -15.17
C ILE A 224 -0.32 -14.55 -14.62
N LEU A 225 -0.15 -14.66 -13.31
CA LEU A 225 0.27 -15.90 -12.66
C LEU A 225 -0.79 -17.01 -12.85
N TYR A 226 -2.06 -16.68 -12.62
CA TYR A 226 -3.19 -17.57 -12.84
C TYR A 226 -3.26 -18.07 -14.29
N ALA A 227 -3.24 -17.14 -15.27
CA ALA A 227 -3.35 -17.50 -16.69
C ALA A 227 -2.15 -18.32 -17.18
N THR A 228 -0.94 -17.99 -16.70
CA THR A 228 0.28 -18.73 -17.06
C THR A 228 0.22 -20.16 -16.52
N PHE A 229 -0.17 -20.35 -15.26
CA PHE A 229 -0.29 -21.69 -14.68
C PHE A 229 -1.43 -22.48 -15.29
N TYR A 230 -2.57 -21.85 -15.61
CA TYR A 230 -3.68 -22.49 -16.31
C TYR A 230 -3.22 -23.11 -17.64
N VAL A 231 -2.56 -22.32 -18.49
CA VAL A 231 -2.11 -22.78 -19.81
C VAL A 231 -0.94 -23.76 -19.71
N TRP A 232 0.03 -23.49 -18.83
CA TRP A 232 1.24 -24.32 -18.72
C TRP A 232 0.97 -25.70 -18.13
N LEU A 233 0.07 -25.80 -17.14
CA LEU A 233 -0.32 -27.07 -16.53
C LEU A 233 -1.46 -27.77 -17.29
N GLY A 234 -2.02 -27.12 -18.31
CA GLY A 234 -3.12 -27.65 -19.12
C GLY A 234 -4.38 -27.89 -18.29
N VAL A 235 -4.66 -27.03 -17.31
CA VAL A 235 -5.77 -27.15 -16.36
C VAL A 235 -7.10 -27.44 -17.10
N ASP A 236 -7.93 -28.32 -16.51
CA ASP A 236 -9.15 -28.90 -17.11
C ASP A 236 -8.94 -29.88 -18.27
N SER A 237 -7.69 -30.25 -18.60
CA SER A 237 -7.43 -31.36 -19.52
C SER A 237 -7.56 -32.72 -18.81
N PRO A 238 -7.94 -33.81 -19.52
CA PRO A 238 -8.07 -35.13 -18.91
C PRO A 238 -6.76 -35.59 -18.24
N GLY A 239 -6.79 -35.83 -16.92
CA GLY A 239 -5.62 -36.24 -16.13
C GLY A 239 -4.72 -35.11 -15.63
N SER A 240 -5.17 -33.84 -15.72
CA SER A 240 -4.49 -32.66 -15.19
C SER A 240 -5.21 -32.07 -13.97
N MET A 241 -4.65 -31.01 -13.38
CA MET A 241 -5.22 -30.28 -12.25
C MET A 241 -6.57 -29.64 -12.61
N GLU A 242 -7.52 -29.64 -11.67
CA GLU A 242 -8.78 -28.90 -11.78
C GLU A 242 -8.60 -27.40 -11.50
N VAL A 243 -9.42 -26.54 -12.11
CA VAL A 243 -9.43 -25.08 -11.84
C VAL A 243 -9.58 -24.73 -10.38
N THR A 244 -10.26 -25.58 -9.61
CA THR A 244 -10.56 -25.38 -8.19
C THR A 244 -9.32 -25.38 -7.30
N ASP A 245 -8.26 -26.10 -7.68
CA ASP A 245 -6.99 -26.19 -6.94
C ASP A 245 -5.97 -25.13 -7.38
N LEU A 246 -6.14 -24.52 -8.55
CA LEU A 246 -5.23 -23.52 -9.11
C LEU A 246 -4.95 -22.33 -8.15
N PRO A 247 -5.93 -21.77 -7.40
CA PRO A 247 -5.67 -20.68 -6.45
C PRO A 247 -4.63 -21.00 -5.37
N LEU A 248 -4.49 -22.27 -4.97
CA LEU A 248 -3.50 -22.68 -3.96
C LEU A 248 -2.07 -22.46 -4.43
N LEU A 249 -1.82 -22.48 -5.75
CA LEU A 249 -0.51 -22.19 -6.33
C LEU A 249 -0.15 -20.70 -6.28
N LEU A 250 -1.15 -19.83 -6.11
CA LEU A 250 -0.96 -18.38 -6.07
C LEU A 250 -0.56 -17.88 -4.67
N VAL A 251 -0.69 -18.70 -3.62
CA VAL A 251 -0.34 -18.33 -2.24
C VAL A 251 1.10 -17.81 -2.12
N GLY A 252 2.02 -18.33 -2.95
CA GLY A 252 3.38 -17.82 -3.02
C GLY A 252 3.44 -16.32 -3.34
N TYR A 253 2.55 -15.80 -4.19
CA TYR A 253 2.47 -14.39 -4.53
C TYR A 253 2.14 -13.52 -3.32
N GLY A 254 1.10 -13.89 -2.56
CA GLY A 254 0.74 -13.23 -1.30
C GLY A 254 1.91 -13.27 -0.32
N PHE A 255 2.54 -14.43 -0.15
CA PHE A 255 3.69 -14.57 0.75
C PHE A 255 4.88 -13.68 0.36
N GLY A 256 5.18 -13.56 -0.94
CA GLY A 256 6.21 -12.65 -1.44
C GLY A 256 5.88 -11.18 -1.20
N ALA A 257 4.61 -10.82 -1.38
CA ALA A 257 4.10 -9.50 -1.06
C ALA A 257 4.26 -9.16 0.43
N SER A 258 3.86 -10.08 1.32
CA SER A 258 3.96 -9.91 2.77
C SER A 258 5.40 -9.82 3.26
N PHE A 259 6.29 -10.59 2.64
CA PHE A 259 7.71 -10.51 2.96
C PHE A 259 8.28 -9.10 2.71
N VAL A 260 8.00 -8.51 1.54
CA VAL A 260 8.47 -7.17 1.21
C VAL A 260 7.80 -6.11 2.09
N ALA A 261 6.49 -6.21 2.28
CA ALA A 261 5.72 -5.29 3.10
C ALA A 261 6.23 -5.23 4.55
N LEU A 262 6.51 -6.39 5.17
CA LEU A 262 7.03 -6.48 6.53
C LEU A 262 8.31 -5.66 6.73
N PHE A 263 9.32 -5.85 5.87
CA PHE A 263 10.59 -5.14 6.00
C PHE A 263 10.51 -3.69 5.52
N ALA A 264 9.66 -3.39 4.55
CA ALA A 264 9.40 -2.03 4.10
C ALA A 264 8.81 -1.19 5.26
N GLN A 265 7.78 -1.73 5.93
CA GLN A 265 7.10 -1.08 7.05
C GLN A 265 7.99 -0.92 8.26
N LEU A 266 8.71 -1.98 8.63
CA LEU A 266 9.61 -1.92 9.78
C LEU A 266 10.74 -0.91 9.53
N GLY A 267 11.44 -1.02 8.40
CA GLY A 267 12.58 -0.15 8.12
C GLY A 267 12.17 1.32 7.92
N GLY A 268 11.13 1.56 7.12
CA GLY A 268 10.64 2.92 6.85
C GLY A 268 9.98 3.54 8.08
N GLY A 269 9.22 2.74 8.84
CA GLY A 269 8.57 3.15 10.07
C GLY A 269 9.55 3.52 11.19
N ILE A 270 10.62 2.75 11.37
CA ILE A 270 11.68 3.09 12.32
C ILE A 270 12.36 4.40 11.91
N PHE A 271 12.71 4.54 10.63
CA PHE A 271 13.40 5.73 10.14
C PHE A 271 12.55 6.99 10.32
N THR A 272 11.29 6.97 9.87
CA THR A 272 10.38 8.12 9.97
C THR A 272 10.12 8.49 11.42
N LYS A 273 9.81 7.53 12.30
CA LYS A 273 9.47 7.85 13.69
C LYS A 273 10.67 8.22 14.56
N ALA A 274 11.87 7.74 14.24
CA ALA A 274 13.08 8.23 14.89
C ALA A 274 13.38 9.68 14.50
N ALA A 275 13.15 10.06 13.24
CA ALA A 275 13.39 11.41 12.76
C ALA A 275 12.33 12.40 13.28
N ASP A 276 11.04 12.07 13.14
CA ASP A 276 9.87 12.80 13.64
C ASP A 276 10.01 13.14 15.13
N VAL A 277 10.18 12.12 15.99
CA VAL A 277 10.33 12.31 17.44
C VAL A 277 11.57 13.15 17.78
N GLY A 278 12.68 12.96 17.06
CA GLY A 278 13.90 13.73 17.27
C GLY A 278 13.75 15.20 16.86
N ALA A 279 13.11 15.45 15.73
CA ALA A 279 12.85 16.78 15.21
C ALA A 279 11.92 17.56 16.14
N ASP A 280 10.82 16.94 16.56
CA ASP A 280 9.78 17.58 17.36
C ASP A 280 10.18 17.86 18.80
N LEU A 281 10.82 16.89 19.47
CA LEU A 281 11.22 17.08 20.87
C LEU A 281 12.25 18.20 21.00
N VAL A 282 13.31 18.15 20.20
CA VAL A 282 14.37 19.16 20.28
C VAL A 282 13.89 20.50 19.71
N GLY A 283 13.18 20.47 18.58
CA GLY A 283 12.68 21.69 17.92
C GLY A 283 11.60 22.39 18.72
N LYS A 284 10.43 21.75 18.86
CA LYS A 284 9.24 22.37 19.46
C LYS A 284 9.36 22.50 20.98
N VAL A 285 9.84 21.46 21.67
CA VAL A 285 9.77 21.38 23.14
C VAL A 285 10.99 22.02 23.81
N GLU A 286 12.21 21.73 23.34
CA GLU A 286 13.43 22.24 23.99
C GLU A 286 13.84 23.63 23.48
N GLN A 287 13.83 23.84 22.17
CA GLN A 287 14.29 25.09 21.55
C GLN A 287 13.17 26.09 21.28
N GLY A 288 11.91 25.66 21.30
CA GLY A 288 10.75 26.52 21.02
C GLY A 288 10.74 27.10 19.60
N ILE A 289 11.34 26.38 18.63
CA ILE A 289 11.28 26.74 17.22
C ILE A 289 10.07 26.08 16.56
N PRO A 290 9.53 26.65 15.46
CA PRO A 290 8.41 26.05 14.74
C PRO A 290 8.69 24.62 14.26
N GLU A 291 7.62 23.84 14.06
CA GLU A 291 7.64 22.60 13.29
C GLU A 291 8.26 22.83 11.91
N ASP A 292 9.08 21.89 11.44
CA ASP A 292 9.78 21.94 10.14
C ASP A 292 10.72 23.13 9.92
N ASP A 293 11.19 23.75 11.00
CA ASP A 293 12.10 24.88 10.89
C ASP A 293 13.45 24.48 10.24
N PRO A 294 13.95 25.23 9.25
CA PRO A 294 15.17 24.89 8.51
C PRO A 294 16.44 24.89 9.37
N ARG A 295 16.40 25.41 10.60
CA ARG A 295 17.50 25.35 11.57
C ARG A 295 17.60 24.00 12.26
N ASN A 296 16.56 23.17 12.17
CA ASN A 296 16.53 21.85 12.76
C ASN A 296 17.10 20.81 11.77
N PRO A 297 18.26 20.21 12.04
CA PRO A 297 18.91 19.28 11.10
C PRO A 297 18.12 17.97 10.90
N ALA A 298 17.17 17.66 11.78
CA ALA A 298 16.35 16.44 11.68
C ALA A 298 15.21 16.54 10.66
N VAL A 299 14.81 17.76 10.25
CA VAL A 299 13.63 17.98 9.40
C VAL A 299 13.76 17.32 8.03
N ILE A 300 14.93 17.37 7.39
CA ILE A 300 15.13 16.65 6.12
C ILE A 300 14.99 15.14 6.31
N ALA A 301 15.48 14.58 7.43
CA ALA A 301 15.33 13.16 7.70
C ALA A 301 13.86 12.79 7.96
N ASP A 302 13.11 13.67 8.61
CA ASP A 302 11.69 13.48 8.88
C ASP A 302 10.88 13.40 7.58
N LEU A 303 11.04 14.42 6.72
CA LEU A 303 10.33 14.49 5.44
C LEU A 303 10.78 13.38 4.47
N VAL A 304 12.04 12.95 4.53
CA VAL A 304 12.49 11.73 3.84
C VAL A 304 11.74 10.51 4.39
N GLY A 305 11.60 10.42 5.70
CA GLY A 305 10.86 9.42 6.44
C GLY A 305 9.42 9.27 5.97
N ASP A 306 8.69 10.37 5.79
CA ASP A 306 7.31 10.34 5.30
C ASP A 306 7.19 9.71 3.90
N ASN A 307 8.17 9.94 3.03
CA ASN A 307 8.15 9.36 1.69
C ASN A 307 8.50 7.87 1.71
N VAL A 308 9.45 7.43 2.54
CA VAL A 308 9.93 6.04 2.54
C VAL A 308 9.10 5.14 3.45
N GLY A 309 8.63 5.66 4.58
CA GLY A 309 7.76 4.99 5.54
C GLY A 309 6.30 5.17 5.14
N ASP A 310 5.80 6.40 5.18
CA ASP A 310 4.36 6.64 5.05
C ASP A 310 3.84 6.60 3.59
N CYS A 311 4.70 6.69 2.56
CA CYS A 311 4.29 6.40 1.17
C CYS A 311 4.72 5.00 0.71
N ALA A 312 6.04 4.74 0.65
CA ALA A 312 6.55 3.52 0.02
C ALA A 312 6.12 2.26 0.77
N ALA A 313 6.27 2.26 2.10
CA ALA A 313 5.93 1.09 2.89
C ALA A 313 4.42 0.89 3.02
N ARG A 314 3.63 1.97 3.08
CA ARG A 314 2.17 1.91 3.03
C ARG A 314 1.63 1.36 1.71
N GLY A 315 2.24 1.75 0.59
CA GLY A 315 1.92 1.16 -0.70
C GLY A 315 2.16 -0.36 -0.73
N ALA A 316 3.23 -0.83 -0.09
CA ALA A 316 3.53 -2.26 0.02
C ALA A 316 2.61 -2.99 1.02
N ASP A 317 2.25 -2.36 2.13
CA ASP A 317 1.27 -2.84 3.14
C ASP A 317 -0.09 -3.11 2.48
N LEU A 318 -0.62 -2.11 1.78
CA LEU A 318 -1.91 -2.21 1.11
C LEU A 318 -1.88 -3.10 -0.13
N PHE A 319 -0.70 -3.36 -0.71
CA PHE A 319 -0.53 -4.34 -1.77
C PHE A 319 -0.61 -5.78 -1.24
N GLU A 320 -0.13 -6.01 -0.02
CA GLU A 320 -0.08 -7.30 0.67
C GLU A 320 -1.46 -7.76 1.13
N SER A 321 -2.16 -6.92 1.89
CA SER A 321 -3.62 -6.92 1.95
C SER A 321 -4.12 -6.66 0.52
N ILE A 322 -5.38 -6.69 0.11
CA ILE A 322 -5.76 -6.83 -1.31
C ILE A 322 -5.23 -8.13 -1.96
N ALA A 323 -3.91 -8.37 -2.09
CA ALA A 323 -3.39 -9.59 -2.70
C ALA A 323 -3.78 -10.85 -1.89
N ALA A 324 -3.56 -10.81 -0.57
CA ALA A 324 -3.94 -11.89 0.33
C ALA A 324 -5.45 -12.16 0.29
N GLU A 325 -6.28 -11.12 0.21
CA GLU A 325 -7.74 -11.25 0.18
C GLU A 325 -8.25 -11.78 -1.15
N ILE A 326 -7.72 -11.30 -2.28
CA ILE A 326 -8.06 -11.83 -3.59
C ILE A 326 -7.72 -13.33 -3.63
N ILE A 327 -6.53 -13.72 -3.19
CA ILE A 327 -6.10 -15.12 -3.18
C ILE A 327 -6.97 -15.94 -2.22
N SER A 328 -7.25 -15.45 -1.01
CA SER A 328 -8.11 -16.12 -0.03
C SER A 328 -9.53 -16.32 -0.56
N ALA A 329 -10.11 -15.31 -1.22
CA ALA A 329 -11.43 -15.42 -1.83
C ALA A 329 -11.45 -16.44 -2.98
N MET A 330 -10.39 -16.49 -3.79
CA MET A 330 -10.24 -17.52 -4.83
C MET A 330 -10.14 -18.93 -4.24
N ILE A 331 -9.36 -19.13 -3.17
CA ILE A 331 -9.20 -20.42 -2.49
C ILE A 331 -10.52 -20.89 -1.87
N LEU A 332 -11.22 -20.01 -1.15
CA LEU A 332 -12.51 -20.34 -0.54
C LEU A 332 -13.58 -20.62 -1.61
N GLY A 333 -13.56 -19.88 -2.72
CA GLY A 333 -14.43 -20.13 -3.87
C GLY A 333 -14.17 -21.50 -4.52
N GLY A 334 -12.91 -21.84 -4.76
CA GLY A 334 -12.51 -23.14 -5.31
C GLY A 334 -12.89 -24.31 -4.40
N THR A 335 -12.62 -24.17 -3.10
CA THR A 335 -12.95 -25.19 -2.08
C THR A 335 -14.46 -25.40 -1.96
N MET A 336 -15.24 -24.32 -1.97
CA MET A 336 -16.70 -24.41 -1.98
C MET A 336 -17.19 -25.13 -3.24
N ALA A 337 -16.65 -24.79 -4.42
CA ALA A 337 -17.06 -25.41 -5.67
C ALA A 337 -16.80 -26.93 -5.70
N GLN A 338 -15.66 -27.38 -5.16
CA GLN A 338 -15.36 -28.81 -5.02
C GLN A 338 -16.36 -29.54 -4.11
N ARG A 339 -16.71 -28.94 -2.96
CA ARG A 339 -17.60 -29.57 -1.98
C ARG A 339 -19.05 -29.63 -2.42
N CYS A 340 -19.52 -28.61 -3.13
CA CYS A 340 -20.92 -28.48 -3.52
C CYS A 340 -21.25 -29.17 -4.85
N LYS A 341 -20.25 -29.60 -5.64
CA LYS A 341 -20.41 -30.11 -7.02
C LYS A 341 -21.46 -29.33 -7.80
N ILE A 342 -21.14 -28.08 -8.15
CA ILE A 342 -22.06 -27.09 -8.75
C ILE A 342 -22.68 -27.63 -10.06
N GLU A 343 -23.72 -28.46 -9.94
CA GLU A 343 -24.69 -28.82 -10.97
C GLU A 343 -25.96 -28.04 -10.64
N GLU A 344 -26.46 -27.20 -11.56
CA GLU A 344 -27.79 -26.52 -11.70
C GLU A 344 -28.73 -26.25 -10.49
N GLN A 345 -28.39 -26.57 -9.25
CA GLN A 345 -29.28 -26.82 -8.13
C GLN A 345 -29.50 -25.56 -7.25
N ALA A 346 -28.82 -24.45 -7.54
CA ALA A 346 -28.95 -23.21 -6.77
C ALA A 346 -29.00 -21.93 -7.65
N PRO A 347 -30.07 -21.72 -8.45
CA PRO A 347 -30.20 -20.55 -9.34
C PRO A 347 -30.27 -19.20 -8.60
N SER A 348 -30.54 -19.19 -7.30
CA SER A 348 -30.59 -17.99 -6.45
C SER A 348 -29.29 -17.71 -5.68
N ALA A 349 -28.27 -18.57 -5.79
CA ALA A 349 -27.03 -18.43 -5.04
C ALA A 349 -26.29 -17.12 -5.34
N TRP A 350 -26.29 -16.68 -6.61
CA TRP A 350 -25.64 -15.42 -7.01
C TRP A 350 -26.25 -14.18 -6.32
N VAL A 351 -27.56 -14.19 -6.05
CA VAL A 351 -28.25 -13.09 -5.33
C VAL A 351 -27.75 -13.02 -3.89
N HIS A 352 -27.64 -14.17 -3.23
CA HIS A 352 -27.17 -14.25 -1.85
C HIS A 352 -25.72 -13.78 -1.73
N PHE A 353 -24.84 -14.19 -2.63
CA PHE A 353 -23.46 -13.70 -2.65
C PHE A 353 -23.36 -12.22 -3.01
N ALA A 354 -24.21 -11.70 -3.90
CA ALA A 354 -24.29 -10.26 -4.16
C ALA A 354 -24.71 -9.47 -2.89
N LEU A 355 -25.65 -10.00 -2.09
CA LEU A 355 -26.01 -9.43 -0.80
C LEU A 355 -24.85 -9.49 0.20
N CYS A 356 -24.09 -10.58 0.25
CA CYS A 356 -22.86 -10.65 1.06
C CYS A 356 -21.86 -9.56 0.66
N GLY A 357 -21.64 -9.35 -0.64
CA GLY A 357 -20.81 -8.27 -1.15
C GLY A 357 -21.32 -6.89 -0.72
N LEU A 358 -22.64 -6.66 -0.76
CA LEU A 358 -23.26 -5.41 -0.28
C LEU A 358 -23.04 -5.18 1.21
N VAL A 359 -23.17 -6.23 2.04
CA VAL A 359 -22.84 -6.17 3.47
C VAL A 359 -21.39 -5.70 3.64
N GLY A 360 -20.45 -6.28 2.89
CA GLY A 360 -19.05 -5.83 2.84
C GLY A 360 -18.91 -4.35 2.50
N ILE A 361 -19.55 -3.87 1.43
CA ILE A 361 -19.49 -2.46 1.03
C ILE A 361 -19.99 -1.56 2.17
N ILE A 362 -21.16 -1.86 2.75
CA ILE A 362 -21.75 -1.07 3.85
C ILE A 362 -20.80 -1.05 5.05
N THR A 363 -20.27 -2.21 5.43
CA THR A 363 -19.30 -2.37 6.51
C THR A 363 -18.07 -1.48 6.29
N ALA A 364 -17.51 -1.44 5.08
CA ALA A 364 -16.38 -0.58 4.76
C ALA A 364 -16.66 0.92 4.95
N TYR A 365 -17.84 1.40 4.54
CA TYR A 365 -18.23 2.80 4.77
C TYR A 365 -18.45 3.13 6.26
N ILE A 366 -19.05 2.21 7.01
CA ILE A 366 -19.22 2.37 8.46
C ILE A 366 -17.87 2.48 9.15
N PHE A 367 -16.87 1.68 8.76
CA PHE A 367 -15.52 1.80 9.33
C PHE A 367 -14.87 3.15 9.07
N VAL A 368 -14.92 3.64 7.83
CA VAL A 368 -14.38 4.97 7.50
C VAL A 368 -15.03 6.04 8.38
N TRP A 369 -16.33 5.94 8.62
CA TRP A 369 -17.04 6.87 9.49
C TRP A 369 -16.64 6.76 10.96
N ILE A 370 -16.53 5.53 11.50
CA ILE A 370 -16.09 5.30 12.90
C ILE A 370 -14.67 5.82 13.11
N THR A 371 -13.73 5.49 12.21
CA THR A 371 -12.35 5.95 12.36
C THR A 371 -12.28 7.47 12.32
N LYS A 372 -13.03 8.11 11.41
CA LYS A 372 -13.12 9.57 11.35
C LYS A 372 -13.66 10.17 12.66
N TYR A 373 -14.68 9.57 13.28
CA TYR A 373 -15.23 10.05 14.55
C TYR A 373 -14.19 10.07 15.69
N TYR A 374 -13.29 9.09 15.73
CA TYR A 374 -12.26 9.00 16.76
C TYR A 374 -10.97 9.79 16.45
N THR A 375 -10.78 10.28 15.22
CA THR A 375 -9.50 10.86 14.76
C THR A 375 -9.60 12.28 14.21
N ASP A 376 -10.78 12.73 13.75
CA ASP A 376 -10.98 14.09 13.25
C ASP A 376 -11.23 15.06 14.42
N TYR A 377 -10.46 16.16 14.45
CA TYR A 377 -10.51 17.24 15.45
C TYR A 377 -11.88 17.91 15.60
N LYS A 378 -12.81 17.68 14.66
CA LYS A 378 -14.18 18.18 14.74
C LYS A 378 -15.06 17.43 15.75
N HIS A 379 -14.68 16.22 16.15
CA HIS A 379 -15.51 15.37 17.00
C HIS A 379 -15.13 15.45 18.48
N GLY A 380 -16.07 15.01 19.34
CA GLY A 380 -15.92 15.01 20.79
C GLY A 380 -14.65 14.31 21.31
N PRO A 381 -14.32 13.09 20.83
CA PRO A 381 -13.14 12.35 21.30
C PRO A 381 -11.82 13.12 21.25
N VAL A 382 -11.49 13.68 20.08
CA VAL A 382 -10.23 14.40 19.86
C VAL A 382 -10.21 15.74 20.62
N ARG A 383 -11.36 16.40 20.73
CA ARG A 383 -11.48 17.65 21.52
C ARG A 383 -11.30 17.41 23.01
N ALA A 384 -11.82 16.29 23.53
CA ALA A 384 -11.60 15.89 24.92
C ALA A 384 -10.12 15.59 25.20
N LEU A 385 -9.43 14.97 24.24
CA LEU A 385 -7.98 14.74 24.31
C LEU A 385 -7.20 16.06 24.30
N ALA A 386 -7.54 16.98 23.40
CA ALA A 386 -6.94 18.32 23.36
C ALA A 386 -7.17 19.09 24.68
N LEU A 387 -8.36 18.96 25.29
CA LEU A 387 -8.65 19.55 26.59
C LEU A 387 -7.80 18.90 27.71
N ALA A 388 -7.57 17.59 27.66
CA ALA A 388 -6.72 16.89 28.62
C ALA A 388 -5.27 17.41 28.63
N SER A 389 -4.78 17.91 27.48
CA SER A 389 -3.46 18.55 27.39
C SER A 389 -3.29 19.76 28.32
N THR A 390 -4.38 20.43 28.74
CA THR A 390 -4.32 21.54 29.71
C THR A 390 -3.93 21.12 31.13
N THR A 391 -4.05 19.83 31.45
CA THR A 391 -3.75 19.27 32.79
C THR A 391 -2.37 18.63 32.89
N GLY A 392 -1.60 18.64 31.79
CA GLY A 392 -0.22 18.14 31.71
C GLY A 392 -0.04 16.97 30.73
N HIS A 393 1.22 16.59 30.49
CA HIS A 393 1.56 15.53 29.53
C HIS A 393 1.07 14.14 29.96
N GLY A 394 1.11 13.83 31.27
CA GLY A 394 0.71 12.51 31.78
C GLY A 394 -0.79 12.22 31.60
N THR A 395 -1.65 13.19 31.88
CA THR A 395 -3.10 13.08 31.66
C THR A 395 -3.45 13.01 30.18
N ASN A 396 -2.72 13.74 29.33
CA ASN A 396 -2.88 13.64 27.89
C ASN A 396 -2.57 12.22 27.36
N ILE A 397 -1.46 11.62 27.83
CA ILE A 397 -1.09 10.24 27.44
C ILE A 397 -2.15 9.24 27.93
N ILE A 398 -2.60 9.35 29.19
CA ILE A 398 -3.63 8.46 29.75
C ILE A 398 -4.93 8.57 28.95
N ALA A 399 -5.39 9.78 28.66
CA ALA A 399 -6.59 10.02 27.87
C ALA A 399 -6.45 9.46 26.44
N GLY A 400 -5.29 9.66 25.80
CA GLY A 400 -5.02 9.16 24.45
C GLY A 400 -5.00 7.64 24.38
N VAL A 401 -4.33 6.97 25.33
CA VAL A 401 -4.30 5.50 25.42
C VAL A 401 -5.70 4.96 25.70
N SER A 402 -6.44 5.57 26.63
CA SER A 402 -7.83 5.19 26.91
C SER A 402 -8.71 5.31 25.67
N LEU A 403 -8.58 6.40 24.91
CA LEU A 403 -9.35 6.62 23.70
C LEU A 403 -9.00 5.60 22.61
N GLY A 404 -7.71 5.25 22.48
CA GLY A 404 -7.24 4.19 21.58
C GLY A 404 -7.90 2.85 21.89
N LEU A 405 -7.95 2.45 23.17
CA LEU A 405 -8.60 1.22 23.60
C LEU A 405 -10.11 1.25 23.32
N GLU A 406 -10.80 2.36 23.63
CA GLU A 406 -12.23 2.54 23.36
C GLU A 406 -12.55 2.44 21.85
N SER A 407 -11.70 3.03 21.01
CA SER A 407 -11.91 3.12 19.56
C SER A 407 -12.03 1.77 18.85
N THR A 408 -11.55 0.68 19.47
CA THR A 408 -11.64 -0.68 18.93
C THR A 408 -12.99 -1.36 19.17
N ALA A 409 -13.79 -0.90 20.13
CA ALA A 409 -15.03 -1.57 20.52
C ALA A 409 -16.09 -1.56 19.41
N LEU A 410 -16.37 -0.39 18.83
CA LEU A 410 -17.36 -0.25 17.76
C LEU A 410 -16.94 -1.03 16.49
N PRO A 411 -15.68 -0.94 16.01
CA PRO A 411 -15.25 -1.75 14.88
C PRO A 411 -15.41 -3.26 15.10
N VAL A 412 -15.05 -3.79 16.27
CA VAL A 412 -15.20 -5.23 16.57
C VAL A 412 -16.67 -5.67 16.49
N LEU A 413 -17.60 -4.84 16.99
CA LEU A 413 -19.04 -5.12 16.87
C LEU A 413 -19.49 -5.13 15.42
N VAL A 414 -19.06 -4.16 14.61
CA VAL A 414 -19.40 -4.09 13.18
C VAL A 414 -18.87 -5.30 12.42
N ILE A 415 -17.63 -5.74 12.68
CA ILE A 415 -17.06 -6.96 12.10
C ILE A 415 -17.89 -8.18 12.47
N SER A 416 -18.22 -8.32 13.76
CA SER A 416 -18.99 -9.45 14.26
C SER A 416 -20.35 -9.54 13.56
N VAL A 417 -21.04 -8.42 13.41
CA VAL A 417 -22.31 -8.34 12.66
C VAL A 417 -22.11 -8.66 11.18
N SER A 418 -21.06 -8.13 10.55
CA SER A 418 -20.73 -8.37 9.14
C SER A 418 -20.43 -9.84 8.86
N ILE A 419 -19.64 -10.50 9.72
CA ILE A 419 -19.31 -11.93 9.59
C ILE A 419 -20.56 -12.79 9.79
N VAL A 420 -21.33 -12.56 10.85
CA VAL A 420 -22.54 -13.34 11.12
C VAL A 420 -23.57 -13.19 10.01
N SER A 421 -23.81 -11.96 9.54
CA SER A 421 -24.78 -11.70 8.47
C SER A 421 -24.35 -12.28 7.12
N SER A 422 -23.08 -12.10 6.72
CA SER A 422 -22.56 -12.67 5.46
C SER A 422 -22.46 -14.19 5.49
N PHE A 423 -22.11 -14.79 6.63
CA PHE A 423 -22.12 -16.24 6.82
C PHE A 423 -23.55 -16.80 6.73
N TRP A 424 -24.52 -16.15 7.40
CA TRP A 424 -25.92 -16.56 7.36
C TRP A 424 -26.50 -16.45 5.94
N LEU A 425 -26.25 -15.35 5.23
CA LEU A 425 -26.67 -15.18 3.83
C LEU A 425 -26.03 -16.22 2.89
N GLY A 426 -24.74 -16.52 3.08
CA GLY A 426 -24.06 -17.57 2.32
C GLY A 426 -24.61 -18.97 2.61
N HIS A 427 -25.03 -19.21 3.85
CA HIS A 427 -25.65 -20.48 4.27
C HIS A 427 -27.04 -20.67 3.66
N THR A 428 -27.82 -19.60 3.47
CA THR A 428 -29.14 -19.65 2.82
C THR A 428 -29.07 -19.67 1.29
N ALA A 429 -27.87 -19.63 0.69
CA ALA A 429 -27.68 -19.63 -0.76
C ALA A 429 -28.11 -20.95 -1.45
N GLY A 430 -28.44 -21.99 -0.67
CA GLY A 430 -28.92 -23.28 -1.18
C GLY A 430 -27.81 -24.21 -1.70
N LEU A 431 -26.55 -23.87 -1.45
CA LEU A 431 -25.40 -24.72 -1.76
C LEU A 431 -25.13 -25.71 -0.63
N VAL A 432 -25.37 -26.99 -0.91
CA VAL A 432 -25.19 -28.10 0.03
C VAL A 432 -24.06 -29.01 -0.41
N ASP A 433 -23.37 -29.63 0.55
CA ASP A 433 -22.38 -30.68 0.28
C ASP A 433 -23.04 -32.04 0.00
N GLU A 434 -22.23 -33.06 -0.28
CA GLU A 434 -22.70 -34.44 -0.50
C GLU A 434 -23.49 -35.03 0.68
N ALA A 435 -23.32 -34.49 1.90
CA ALA A 435 -24.02 -34.88 3.11
C ALA A 435 -25.29 -34.04 3.39
N GLY A 436 -25.62 -33.10 2.50
CA GLY A 436 -26.77 -32.20 2.62
C GLY A 436 -26.53 -31.00 3.55
N ASN A 437 -25.30 -30.77 4.01
CA ASN A 437 -24.97 -29.63 4.85
C ASN A 437 -24.69 -28.38 4.01
N PRO A 438 -25.30 -27.23 4.36
CA PRO A 438 -25.02 -25.96 3.70
C PRO A 438 -23.56 -25.50 3.90
N THR A 439 -22.84 -25.30 2.80
CA THR A 439 -21.40 -25.01 2.78
C THR A 439 -21.05 -23.63 2.21
N GLY A 440 -22.04 -22.87 1.74
CA GLY A 440 -21.85 -21.52 1.18
C GLY A 440 -21.49 -20.41 2.19
N GLY A 441 -21.57 -20.67 3.50
CA GLY A 441 -21.37 -19.66 4.55
C GLY A 441 -19.96 -19.05 4.54
N LEU A 442 -18.91 -19.87 4.46
CA LEU A 442 -17.51 -19.39 4.45
C LEU A 442 -17.16 -18.63 3.17
N PHE A 443 -17.73 -19.02 2.03
CA PHE A 443 -17.56 -18.23 0.81
C PHE A 443 -18.32 -16.90 0.90
N GLY A 444 -19.49 -16.88 1.55
CA GLY A 444 -20.24 -15.66 1.83
C GLY A 444 -19.43 -14.61 2.58
N THR A 445 -18.65 -15.01 3.59
CA THR A 445 -17.76 -14.09 4.31
C THR A 445 -16.61 -13.60 3.42
N ALA A 446 -16.03 -14.46 2.58
CA ALA A 446 -15.00 -14.06 1.62
C ALA A 446 -15.51 -13.05 0.58
N VAL A 447 -16.74 -13.23 0.08
CA VAL A 447 -17.39 -12.29 -0.84
C VAL A 447 -17.68 -10.96 -0.16
N ALA A 448 -18.06 -10.96 1.13
CA ALA A 448 -18.18 -9.74 1.91
C ALA A 448 -16.83 -9.02 2.05
N THR A 449 -15.74 -9.74 2.31
CA THR A 449 -14.39 -9.15 2.34
C THR A 449 -14.00 -8.54 1.00
N MET A 450 -14.30 -9.20 -0.12
CA MET A 450 -14.12 -8.63 -1.47
C MET A 450 -14.96 -7.36 -1.68
N GLY A 451 -16.18 -7.31 -1.14
CA GLY A 451 -17.03 -6.12 -1.13
C GLY A 451 -16.39 -4.93 -0.39
N MET A 452 -15.64 -5.19 0.69
CA MET A 452 -14.93 -4.13 1.41
C MET A 452 -13.82 -3.48 0.57
N LEU A 453 -13.22 -4.22 -0.37
CA LEU A 453 -12.22 -3.67 -1.29
C LEU A 453 -12.78 -2.61 -2.25
N SER A 454 -14.11 -2.42 -2.32
CA SER A 454 -14.74 -1.36 -3.13
C SER A 454 -14.25 0.05 -2.79
N THR A 455 -13.91 0.30 -1.53
CA THR A 455 -13.37 1.60 -1.08
C THR A 455 -11.85 1.66 -1.07
N ALA A 456 -11.16 0.55 -1.37
CA ALA A 456 -9.71 0.45 -1.29
C ALA A 456 -9.02 1.54 -2.13
N ALA A 457 -9.46 1.77 -3.37
CA ALA A 457 -8.87 2.80 -4.22
C ALA A 457 -8.97 4.21 -3.61
N TYR A 458 -10.09 4.54 -2.96
CA TYR A 458 -10.25 5.81 -2.25
C TYR A 458 -9.37 5.87 -1.00
N VAL A 459 -9.37 4.81 -0.20
CA VAL A 459 -8.56 4.72 1.03
C VAL A 459 -7.07 4.85 0.70
N LEU A 460 -6.56 4.10 -0.28
CA LEU A 460 -5.18 4.21 -0.76
C LEU A 460 -4.86 5.61 -1.29
N THR A 461 -5.79 6.23 -2.02
CA THR A 461 -5.59 7.60 -2.52
C THR A 461 -5.39 8.58 -1.38
N MET A 462 -6.22 8.47 -0.35
CA MET A 462 -6.16 9.36 0.81
C MET A 462 -4.98 9.04 1.74
N ASP A 463 -4.56 7.78 1.82
CA ASP A 463 -3.36 7.37 2.55
C ASP A 463 -2.11 8.03 1.99
N MET A 464 -1.95 7.99 0.67
CA MET A 464 -0.84 8.61 -0.04
C MET A 464 -0.95 10.14 -0.05
N PHE A 465 -2.17 10.68 0.03
CA PHE A 465 -2.39 12.12 0.12
C PHE A 465 -1.78 12.71 1.40
N GLY A 466 -1.88 12.01 2.54
CA GLY A 466 -1.41 12.52 3.83
C GLY A 466 0.06 12.93 3.82
N PRO A 467 1.01 12.01 3.57
CA PRO A 467 2.44 12.33 3.52
C PRO A 467 2.81 13.35 2.44
N ILE A 468 2.05 13.42 1.35
CA ILE A 468 2.27 14.44 0.31
C ILE A 468 1.93 15.83 0.84
N ALA A 469 0.85 15.96 1.62
CA ALA A 469 0.45 17.21 2.25
C ALA A 469 1.42 17.61 3.38
N ASP A 470 1.82 16.65 4.20
CA ASP A 470 2.81 16.74 5.28
C ASP A 470 4.14 17.33 4.75
N ASN A 471 4.71 16.67 3.76
CA ASN A 471 5.91 17.15 3.07
C ASN A 471 5.74 18.51 2.40
N ALA A 472 4.54 18.80 1.89
CA ALA A 472 4.29 20.09 1.29
C ALA A 472 4.34 21.21 2.33
N GLY A 473 3.87 20.96 3.56
CA GLY A 473 3.98 21.85 4.72
C GLY A 473 5.44 22.07 5.11
N GLY A 474 6.22 20.99 5.26
CA GLY A 474 7.64 21.12 5.59
C GLY A 474 8.46 21.88 4.55
N ILE A 475 8.17 21.71 3.25
CA ILE A 475 8.79 22.52 2.17
C ILE A 475 8.38 24.00 2.28
N VAL A 476 7.11 24.29 2.59
CA VAL A 476 6.60 25.66 2.75
C VAL A 476 7.31 26.36 3.91
N GLU A 477 7.49 25.67 5.03
CA GLU A 477 8.17 26.21 6.21
C GLU A 477 9.67 26.41 5.98
N MET A 478 10.37 25.40 5.47
CA MET A 478 11.81 25.51 5.20
C MET A 478 12.13 26.56 4.14
N SER A 479 11.23 26.78 3.18
CA SER A 479 11.37 27.85 2.18
C SER A 479 10.85 29.21 2.66
N GLN A 480 10.44 29.32 3.93
CA GLN A 480 10.05 30.56 4.60
C GLN A 480 8.97 31.33 3.82
N GLN A 481 7.98 30.61 3.32
CA GLN A 481 6.84 31.22 2.64
C GLN A 481 5.95 31.99 3.62
N PRO A 482 5.06 32.87 3.12
CA PRO A 482 4.09 33.57 3.96
C PRO A 482 3.22 32.60 4.76
N GLU A 483 2.83 33.02 5.97
CA GLU A 483 2.00 32.25 6.90
C GLU A 483 0.67 31.78 6.28
N SER A 484 0.08 32.57 5.37
CA SER A 484 -1.14 32.18 4.64
C SER A 484 -0.97 30.93 3.76
N VAL A 485 0.25 30.60 3.34
CA VAL A 485 0.56 29.37 2.60
C VAL A 485 0.65 28.20 3.56
N ARG A 486 1.22 28.42 4.76
CA ARG A 486 1.32 27.42 5.83
C ARG A 486 -0.05 27.03 6.36
N GLU A 487 -0.95 27.99 6.59
CA GLU A 487 -2.34 27.69 6.99
C GLU A 487 -3.05 26.75 6.00
N ILE A 488 -2.77 26.89 4.70
CA ILE A 488 -3.33 26.00 3.68
C ILE A 488 -2.76 24.59 3.80
N THR A 489 -1.44 24.44 3.97
CA THR A 489 -0.79 23.13 4.09
C THR A 489 -1.13 22.44 5.40
N ASP A 490 -1.22 23.17 6.51
CA ASP A 490 -1.59 22.62 7.83
C ASP A 490 -3.01 22.04 7.83
N VAL A 491 -3.95 22.70 7.12
CA VAL A 491 -5.30 22.16 6.94
C VAL A 491 -5.28 20.88 6.10
N LEU A 492 -4.43 20.81 5.07
CA LEU A 492 -4.29 19.59 4.26
C LEU A 492 -3.66 18.46 5.06
N ASP A 493 -2.64 18.75 5.87
CA ASP A 493 -2.00 17.77 6.73
C ASP A 493 -2.94 17.25 7.83
N ALA A 494 -3.72 18.13 8.47
CA ALA A 494 -4.75 17.71 9.43
C ALA A 494 -5.77 16.73 8.82
N VAL A 495 -6.16 16.94 7.56
CA VAL A 495 -6.97 15.98 6.79
C VAL A 495 -6.18 14.70 6.53
N GLY A 496 -4.90 14.82 6.16
CA GLY A 496 -3.94 13.74 5.98
C GLY A 496 -3.86 12.81 7.18
N ASN A 497 -3.72 13.36 8.39
CA ASN A 497 -3.63 12.61 9.64
C ASN A 497 -4.89 11.78 9.95
N THR A 498 -6.08 12.35 9.69
CA THR A 498 -7.35 11.61 9.79
C THR A 498 -7.40 10.46 8.79
N THR A 499 -6.88 10.68 7.58
CA THR A 499 -6.90 9.67 6.52
C THR A 499 -5.87 8.57 6.71
N LYS A 500 -4.64 8.88 7.19
CA LYS A 500 -3.63 7.89 7.60
C LYS A 500 -4.23 6.91 8.63
N ALA A 501 -5.01 7.40 9.59
CA ALA A 501 -5.67 6.54 10.58
C ALA A 501 -6.79 5.68 9.98
N THR A 502 -7.58 6.25 9.06
CA THR A 502 -8.63 5.52 8.32
C THR A 502 -8.05 4.33 7.57
N THR A 503 -6.89 4.52 6.92
CA THR A 503 -6.23 3.44 6.17
C THR A 503 -5.65 2.36 7.06
N LYS A 504 -5.01 2.72 8.18
CA LYS A 504 -4.53 1.73 9.16
C LYS A 504 -5.68 0.86 9.65
N GLY A 505 -6.80 1.48 10.01
CA GLY A 505 -8.03 0.75 10.34
C GLY A 505 -8.40 -0.22 9.22
N PHE A 506 -8.60 0.30 8.01
CA PHE A 506 -8.97 -0.51 6.84
C PHE A 506 -8.07 -1.75 6.65
N ALA A 507 -6.74 -1.60 6.67
CA ALA A 507 -5.80 -2.71 6.51
C ALA A 507 -5.99 -3.79 7.60
N TYR A 508 -6.03 -3.40 8.88
CA TYR A 508 -6.28 -4.35 9.98
C TYR A 508 -7.61 -5.10 9.85
N TRP A 509 -8.66 -4.41 9.41
CA TRP A 509 -10.00 -4.98 9.32
C TRP A 509 -10.16 -5.94 8.14
N VAL A 510 -9.60 -5.57 7.00
CA VAL A 510 -9.57 -6.40 5.80
C VAL A 510 -8.80 -7.70 6.09
N CYS A 511 -7.64 -7.62 6.75
CA CYS A 511 -6.91 -8.80 7.23
C CYS A 511 -7.73 -9.64 8.22
N SER A 512 -8.40 -9.02 9.20
CA SER A 512 -9.18 -9.75 10.21
C SER A 512 -10.33 -10.54 9.58
N THR A 513 -11.12 -9.91 8.71
CA THR A 513 -12.25 -10.58 8.04
C THR A 513 -11.85 -11.63 7.00
N GLY A 514 -10.67 -11.47 6.36
CA GLY A 514 -10.13 -12.44 5.40
C GLY A 514 -9.51 -13.67 6.07
N ILE A 515 -8.85 -13.51 7.22
CA ILE A 515 -8.15 -14.59 7.92
C ILE A 515 -9.12 -15.46 8.73
N PHE A 516 -10.11 -14.88 9.41
CA PHE A 516 -11.05 -15.64 10.25
C PHE A 516 -11.79 -16.82 9.58
N PRO A 517 -12.16 -16.78 8.28
CA PRO A 517 -12.75 -17.95 7.60
C PRO A 517 -11.72 -18.97 7.05
N SER A 518 -10.42 -18.67 7.12
CA SER A 518 -9.33 -19.52 6.60
C SER A 518 -8.57 -20.34 7.68
N VAL A 519 -8.89 -20.09 8.96
CA VAL A 519 -8.46 -20.85 10.14
C VAL A 519 -9.62 -21.70 10.62
#